data_AF-A0A2P8DF01-F1
#
_entry.id   AF-A0A2P8DF01-F1
#
_cell.length_a   1.000
_cell.length_b   1.000
_cell.length_c   1.000
_cell.angle_alpha   90.00
_cell.angle_beta   90.00
_cell.angle_gamma   90.00
#
_symmetry.space_group_name_H-M   'P 1'
#
loop_
_entity.id
_entity.type
_entity.pdbx_description
1 polymer ?
#
loop_
_entity_poly.entity_id
_entity_poly.type
_entity_poly.pdbx_seq_one_letter_code
_entity_poly.pdbx_strand_id
1 'polypeptide(L)'
;MTQTPEHDLAVVDFNVTELARYYRNPRRGDVDAIAASLAANGQYRPIIVNTGRQTGRPLEVLAGNHTLDAAKQLDWSTVKAVTVDVDDVSAARIVAADNRTSDLGTYDSEALLALLTEDLPDLDGTGYDDDALAELMRNADADPLNLDDDEDDDRAPSTGERLALADVTFDDPATEVHRGQVWRVGRHTLVIARLRDEHHLWADRLTDGTVFAPYPEPYLTTTTEARETPFLLVQPNLFLAGHLLDKHRAAFPDETVELDAGATA
;
A
#
# COMPACT_ATOMS: atom_id res chain seq x y z
N MET A 1 -24.15 25.75 -10.00
CA MET A 1 -24.47 24.89 -8.84
C MET A 1 -24.88 23.54 -9.40
N THR A 2 -23.99 22.56 -9.38
CA THR A 2 -24.31 21.19 -9.81
C THR A 2 -25.14 20.57 -8.69
N GLN A 3 -26.38 20.21 -8.99
CA GLN A 3 -27.28 19.58 -8.02
C GLN A 3 -26.72 18.20 -7.68
N THR A 4 -26.48 17.92 -6.40
CA THR A 4 -26.03 16.60 -5.95
C THR A 4 -27.13 15.59 -6.26
N PRO A 5 -26.84 14.44 -6.90
CA PRO A 5 -27.83 13.41 -7.10
C PRO A 5 -28.34 12.91 -5.75
N GLU A 6 -29.66 12.94 -5.55
CA GLU A 6 -30.32 12.43 -4.35
C GLU A 6 -30.79 11.00 -4.63
N HIS A 7 -30.45 10.08 -3.72
CA HIS A 7 -30.83 8.68 -3.80
C HIS A 7 -31.67 8.33 -2.58
N ASP A 8 -32.74 7.57 -2.78
CA ASP A 8 -33.49 6.97 -1.69
C ASP A 8 -32.67 5.80 -1.13
N LEU A 9 -31.95 6.04 -0.03
CA LEU A 9 -31.03 5.08 0.59
C LEU A 9 -31.75 4.04 1.45
N ALA A 10 -33.00 3.71 1.12
CA ALA A 10 -33.77 2.67 1.79
C ALA A 10 -33.09 1.31 1.63
N VAL A 11 -32.91 0.62 2.76
CA VAL A 11 -32.33 -0.73 2.79
C VAL A 11 -33.41 -1.76 2.56
N VAL A 12 -33.18 -2.65 1.60
CA VAL A 12 -34.10 -3.74 1.21
C VAL A 12 -33.35 -5.07 1.10
N ASP A 13 -34.06 -6.18 1.20
CA ASP A 13 -33.52 -7.52 0.98
C ASP A 13 -33.56 -7.91 -0.50
N PHE A 14 -32.45 -8.44 -1.02
CA PHE A 14 -32.36 -9.05 -2.34
C PHE A 14 -31.92 -10.50 -2.23
N ASN A 15 -32.45 -11.36 -3.10
CA ASN A 15 -31.89 -12.71 -3.23
C ASN A 15 -30.51 -12.63 -3.88
N VAL A 16 -29.52 -13.32 -3.32
CA VAL A 16 -28.14 -13.28 -3.83
C VAL A 16 -28.03 -13.75 -5.28
N THR A 17 -28.95 -14.60 -5.76
CA THR A 17 -28.96 -15.10 -7.14
C THR A 17 -29.47 -14.08 -8.16
N GLU A 18 -30.18 -13.05 -7.72
CA GLU A 18 -30.69 -11.98 -8.59
C GLU A 18 -29.65 -10.90 -8.90
N LEU A 19 -28.61 -10.82 -8.06
CA LEU A 19 -27.60 -9.78 -8.13
C LEU A 19 -26.39 -10.21 -8.98
N ALA A 20 -25.99 -9.31 -9.87
CA ALA A 20 -24.80 -9.45 -10.70
C ALA A 20 -23.64 -8.62 -10.15
N ARG A 21 -22.41 -9.14 -10.24
CA ARG A 21 -21.22 -8.31 -10.03
C ARG A 21 -21.18 -7.20 -11.07
N TYR A 22 -20.60 -6.05 -10.71
CA TYR A 22 -20.29 -5.03 -11.70
C TYR A 22 -19.35 -5.61 -12.77
N TYR A 23 -19.77 -5.56 -14.03
CA TYR A 23 -19.12 -6.25 -15.15
C TYR A 23 -17.64 -5.89 -15.37
N ARG A 24 -17.18 -4.76 -14.82
CA ARG A 24 -15.80 -4.26 -14.91
C ARG A 24 -15.18 -3.95 -13.55
N ASN A 25 -15.58 -4.66 -12.48
CA ASN A 25 -14.99 -4.43 -11.17
C ASN A 25 -13.46 -4.66 -11.21
N PRO A 26 -12.62 -3.63 -11.02
CA PRO A 26 -11.17 -3.78 -11.10
C PRO A 26 -10.56 -4.33 -9.81
N ARG A 27 -11.26 -4.23 -8.68
CA ARG A 27 -10.74 -4.65 -7.37
C ARG A 27 -10.79 -6.17 -7.25
N ARG A 28 -9.68 -6.76 -6.83
CA ARG A 28 -9.59 -8.14 -6.35
C ARG A 28 -9.51 -8.08 -4.83
N GLY A 29 -10.58 -8.44 -4.14
CA GLY A 29 -10.64 -8.49 -2.67
C GLY A 29 -10.48 -9.92 -2.16
N ASP A 30 -10.16 -10.03 -0.88
CA ASP A 30 -10.12 -11.30 -0.15
C ASP A 30 -11.54 -11.71 0.26
N VAL A 31 -12.13 -12.64 -0.50
CA VAL A 31 -13.50 -13.11 -0.24
C VAL A 31 -13.57 -13.96 1.02
N ASP A 32 -12.51 -14.70 1.35
CA ASP A 32 -12.48 -15.59 2.51
C ASP A 32 -12.45 -14.77 3.81
N ALA A 33 -11.63 -13.72 3.87
CA ALA A 33 -11.63 -12.79 5.00
C ALA A 33 -12.99 -12.10 5.20
N ILE A 34 -13.64 -11.70 4.11
CA ILE A 34 -14.98 -11.10 4.17
C ILE A 34 -16.02 -12.14 4.61
N ALA A 35 -15.92 -13.39 4.16
CA ALA A 35 -16.80 -14.46 4.60
C ALA A 35 -16.64 -14.75 6.10
N ALA A 36 -15.41 -14.77 6.62
CA ALA A 36 -15.16 -14.88 8.06
C ALA A 36 -15.80 -13.72 8.84
N SER A 37 -15.68 -12.49 8.33
CA SER A 37 -16.33 -11.32 8.92
C SER A 37 -17.86 -11.42 8.92
N LEU A 38 -18.46 -11.82 7.81
CA LEU A 38 -19.92 -11.99 7.72
C LEU A 38 -20.42 -13.12 8.63
N ALA A 39 -19.65 -14.19 8.80
CA ALA A 39 -20.02 -15.30 9.68
C ALA A 39 -20.03 -14.88 11.15
N ALA A 40 -19.04 -14.08 11.59
CA ALA A 40 -18.95 -13.59 12.96
C ALA A 40 -19.91 -12.43 13.25
N ASN A 41 -19.99 -11.45 12.35
CA ASN A 41 -20.64 -10.15 12.60
C ASN A 41 -22.02 -10.02 11.94
N GLY A 42 -22.38 -10.93 11.04
CA GLY A 42 -23.48 -10.72 10.11
C GLY A 42 -23.21 -9.57 9.15
N GLN A 43 -24.23 -9.14 8.41
CA GLN A 43 -24.11 -8.00 7.51
C GLN A 43 -24.43 -6.69 8.25
N TYR A 44 -23.39 -5.90 8.50
CA TYR A 44 -23.50 -4.58 9.14
C TYR A 44 -23.49 -3.42 8.14
N ARG A 45 -23.14 -3.65 6.86
CA ARG A 45 -23.15 -2.66 5.79
C ARG A 45 -23.97 -3.17 4.58
N PRO A 46 -24.98 -2.42 4.09
CA PRO A 46 -25.68 -2.78 2.87
C PRO A 46 -24.77 -2.62 1.64
N ILE A 47 -24.94 -3.48 0.65
CA ILE A 47 -24.29 -3.33 -0.66
C ILE A 47 -25.05 -2.29 -1.51
N ILE A 48 -24.38 -1.69 -2.49
CA ILE A 48 -25.01 -0.71 -3.39
C ILE A 48 -25.28 -1.37 -4.74
N VAL A 49 -26.53 -1.35 -5.18
CA VAL A 49 -27.00 -2.02 -6.40
C VAL A 49 -27.54 -0.98 -7.39
N ASN A 50 -27.05 -0.99 -8.62
CA ASN A 50 -27.68 -0.25 -9.71
C ASN A 50 -28.89 -1.03 -10.22
N THR A 51 -30.09 -0.43 -10.19
CA THR A 51 -31.30 -1.04 -10.76
C THR A 51 -31.16 -1.30 -12.26
N GLY A 52 -30.32 -0.52 -12.95
CA GLY A 52 -29.96 -0.75 -14.34
C GLY A 52 -30.95 -0.21 -15.36
N ARG A 53 -31.90 0.64 -14.96
CA ARG A 53 -32.87 1.22 -15.91
C ARG A 53 -32.17 2.14 -16.92
N GLN A 54 -31.09 2.81 -16.50
CA GLN A 54 -30.28 3.67 -17.36
C GLN A 54 -29.15 2.94 -18.11
N THR A 55 -28.62 1.84 -17.59
CA THR A 55 -27.50 1.08 -18.21
C THR A 55 -27.96 -0.10 -19.06
N GLY A 56 -29.21 -0.55 -18.89
CA GLY A 56 -29.73 -1.78 -19.49
C GLY A 56 -29.19 -3.07 -18.86
N ARG A 57 -28.43 -2.98 -17.77
CA ARG A 57 -27.88 -4.14 -17.04
C ARG A 57 -28.49 -4.19 -15.64
N PRO A 58 -29.47 -5.07 -15.39
CA PRO A 58 -30.24 -5.05 -14.15
C PRO A 58 -29.40 -5.52 -12.96
N LEU A 59 -29.60 -4.87 -11.82
CA LEU A 59 -29.14 -5.29 -10.49
C LEU A 59 -27.61 -5.54 -10.39
N GLU A 60 -26.82 -4.66 -11.01
CA GLU A 60 -25.35 -4.71 -10.88
C GLU A 60 -24.90 -4.12 -9.54
N VAL A 61 -24.07 -4.85 -8.79
CA VAL A 61 -23.49 -4.38 -7.52
C VAL A 61 -22.35 -3.39 -7.81
N LEU A 62 -22.56 -2.11 -7.49
CA LEU A 62 -21.56 -1.06 -7.65
C LEU A 62 -20.55 -1.02 -6.49
N ALA A 63 -20.99 -1.30 -5.26
CA ALA A 63 -20.15 -1.35 -4.07
C ALA A 63 -20.55 -2.56 -3.21
N GLY A 64 -19.56 -3.27 -2.66
CA GLY A 64 -19.78 -4.54 -1.95
C GLY A 64 -19.83 -5.78 -2.85
N ASN A 65 -19.14 -5.76 -3.99
CA ASN A 65 -19.04 -6.93 -4.89
C ASN A 65 -18.57 -8.18 -4.13
N HIS A 66 -17.43 -8.10 -3.44
CA HIS A 66 -16.88 -9.23 -2.68
C HIS A 66 -17.77 -9.65 -1.49
N THR A 67 -18.55 -8.73 -0.92
CA THR A 67 -19.56 -9.06 0.10
C THR A 67 -20.66 -9.94 -0.47
N LEU A 68 -21.12 -9.70 -1.71
CA LEU A 68 -22.07 -10.59 -2.39
C LEU A 68 -21.48 -11.98 -2.59
N ASP A 69 -20.20 -12.07 -2.96
CA ASP A 69 -19.55 -13.36 -3.19
C ASP A 69 -19.33 -14.14 -1.90
N ALA A 70 -18.91 -13.46 -0.84
CA ALA A 70 -18.79 -14.03 0.50
C ALA A 70 -20.16 -14.52 1.01
N ALA A 71 -21.23 -13.75 0.82
CA ALA A 71 -22.58 -14.19 1.17
C ALA A 71 -23.00 -15.43 0.38
N LYS A 72 -22.65 -15.52 -0.92
CA LYS A 72 -22.87 -16.73 -1.73
C LYS A 72 -22.05 -17.92 -1.23
N GLN A 73 -20.79 -17.71 -0.85
CA GLN A 73 -19.92 -18.74 -0.30
C GLN A 73 -20.43 -19.28 1.04
N LEU A 74 -21.10 -18.45 1.84
CA LEU A 74 -21.76 -18.84 3.08
C LEU A 74 -23.17 -19.40 2.89
N ASP A 75 -23.61 -19.64 1.65
CA ASP A 75 -24.95 -20.13 1.31
C ASP A 75 -26.10 -19.23 1.80
N TRP A 76 -25.88 -17.91 1.93
CA TRP A 76 -26.95 -16.99 2.31
C TRP A 76 -28.00 -16.88 1.20
N SER A 77 -29.27 -16.87 1.59
CA SER A 77 -30.37 -16.67 0.63
C SER A 77 -30.51 -15.21 0.21
N THR A 78 -30.29 -14.27 1.13
CA THR A 78 -30.53 -12.84 0.91
C THR A 78 -29.42 -11.97 1.49
N VAL A 79 -29.25 -10.78 0.90
CA VAL A 79 -28.39 -9.70 1.40
C VAL A 79 -29.16 -8.38 1.47
N LYS A 80 -28.79 -7.53 2.42
CA LYS A 80 -29.24 -6.14 2.51
C LYS A 80 -28.56 -5.30 1.43
N ALA A 81 -29.35 -4.57 0.66
CA ALA A 81 -28.84 -3.64 -0.34
C ALA A 81 -29.59 -2.31 -0.32
N VAL A 82 -28.93 -1.29 -0.84
CA VAL A 82 -29.53 -0.02 -1.23
C VAL A 82 -29.47 0.09 -2.74
N THR A 83 -30.55 0.57 -3.35
CA THR A 83 -30.64 0.71 -4.81
C THR A 83 -30.41 2.14 -5.27
N VAL A 84 -29.69 2.28 -6.38
CA VAL A 84 -29.58 3.53 -7.15
C VAL A 84 -29.96 3.26 -8.59
N ASP A 85 -30.33 4.28 -9.36
CA ASP A 85 -30.47 4.17 -10.81
C ASP A 85 -29.62 5.26 -11.47
N VAL A 86 -28.53 4.82 -12.08
CA VAL A 86 -27.51 5.73 -12.62
C VAL A 86 -26.98 5.20 -13.95
N ASP A 87 -26.54 6.13 -14.81
CA ASP A 87 -25.90 5.81 -16.09
C ASP A 87 -24.52 5.13 -15.93
N ASP A 88 -23.96 4.68 -17.06
CA ASP A 88 -22.67 3.98 -17.07
C ASP A 88 -21.52 4.83 -16.50
N VAL A 89 -21.53 6.13 -16.75
CA VAL A 89 -20.48 7.06 -16.30
C VAL A 89 -20.52 7.21 -14.79
N SER A 90 -21.72 7.39 -14.23
CA SER A 90 -21.93 7.54 -12.80
C SER A 90 -21.69 6.23 -12.06
N ALA A 91 -22.12 5.09 -12.63
CA ALA A 91 -21.81 3.76 -12.10
C ALA A 91 -20.29 3.53 -12.01
N ALA A 92 -19.55 3.80 -13.09
CA ALA A 92 -18.09 3.67 -13.11
C ALA A 92 -17.42 4.59 -12.09
N ARG A 93 -17.92 5.82 -11.93
CA ARG A 93 -17.40 6.78 -10.94
C ARG A 93 -17.63 6.29 -9.51
N ILE A 94 -18.80 5.75 -9.20
CA ILE A 94 -19.13 5.20 -7.87
C ILE A 94 -18.20 4.02 -7.56
N VAL A 95 -18.05 3.08 -8.50
CA VAL A 95 -17.15 1.91 -8.33
C VAL A 95 -15.71 2.35 -8.08
N ALA A 96 -15.20 3.30 -8.88
CA ALA A 96 -13.84 3.79 -8.72
C ALA A 96 -13.64 4.57 -7.41
N ALA A 97 -14.63 5.38 -7.02
CA ALA A 97 -14.57 6.14 -5.78
C ALA A 97 -14.61 5.23 -4.56
N ASP A 98 -15.56 4.28 -4.46
CA ASP A 98 -15.69 3.36 -3.31
C ASP A 98 -14.38 2.59 -3.04
N ASN A 99 -13.73 2.11 -4.11
CA ASN A 99 -12.42 1.49 -4.02
C ASN A 99 -11.36 2.50 -3.54
N ARG A 100 -11.17 3.60 -4.28
CA ARG A 100 -10.06 4.53 -4.04
C ARG A 100 -10.17 5.26 -2.70
N THR A 101 -11.37 5.63 -2.28
CA THR A 101 -11.54 6.35 -1.00
C THR A 101 -11.22 5.46 0.20
N SER A 102 -11.44 4.14 0.09
CA SER A 102 -11.00 3.18 1.10
C SER A 102 -9.47 3.10 1.13
N ASP A 103 -8.83 3.01 -0.04
CA ASP A 103 -7.37 2.85 -0.15
C ASP A 103 -6.59 4.12 0.25
N LEU A 104 -7.23 5.30 0.24
CA LEU A 104 -6.65 6.56 0.69
C LEU A 104 -6.64 6.71 2.22
N GLY A 105 -7.36 5.84 2.95
CA GLY A 105 -7.36 5.82 4.40
C GLY A 105 -6.06 5.25 4.96
N THR A 106 -5.64 5.73 6.13
CA THR A 106 -4.53 5.16 6.91
C THR A 106 -5.01 4.92 8.33
N TYR A 107 -4.33 4.03 9.06
CA TYR A 107 -4.66 3.72 10.44
C TYR A 107 -3.77 4.50 11.41
N ASP A 108 -4.39 4.99 12.48
CA ASP A 108 -3.67 5.28 13.71
C ASP A 108 -3.32 3.93 14.36
N SER A 109 -2.03 3.58 14.34
CA SER A 109 -1.57 2.24 14.73
C SER A 109 -1.74 1.98 16.22
N GLU A 110 -1.59 3.01 17.07
CA GLU A 110 -1.78 2.90 18.52
C GLU A 110 -3.27 2.69 18.85
N ALA A 111 -4.14 3.50 18.23
CA ALA A 111 -5.58 3.35 18.42
C ALA A 111 -6.12 2.02 17.88
N LEU A 112 -5.59 1.55 16.74
CA LEU A 112 -5.95 0.25 16.18
C LEU A 112 -5.50 -0.89 17.10
N LEU A 113 -4.28 -0.81 17.66
CA LEU A 113 -3.77 -1.83 18.56
C LEU A 113 -4.60 -1.93 19.84
N ALA A 114 -4.93 -0.78 20.43
CA ALA A 114 -5.81 -0.72 21.60
C ALA A 114 -7.18 -1.33 21.29
N LEU A 115 -7.77 -1.02 20.13
CA LEU A 115 -9.04 -1.61 19.71
C LEU A 115 -8.97 -3.14 19.60
N LEU A 116 -7.90 -3.68 19.01
CA LEU A 116 -7.77 -5.13 18.80
C LEU A 116 -7.40 -5.90 20.08
N THR A 117 -6.75 -5.27 21.06
CA THR A 117 -6.23 -5.95 22.26
C THR A 117 -7.02 -5.68 23.54
N GLU A 118 -7.59 -4.47 23.69
CA GLU A 118 -8.29 -4.06 24.91
C GLU A 118 -9.82 -4.18 24.77
N ASP A 119 -10.35 -3.82 23.60
CA ASP A 119 -11.80 -3.73 23.39
C ASP A 119 -12.43 -5.03 22.85
N LEU A 120 -11.64 -5.92 22.23
CA LEU A 120 -12.11 -7.17 21.64
C LEU A 120 -11.66 -8.40 22.44
N PRO A 121 -12.55 -9.41 22.61
CA PRO A 121 -12.19 -10.66 23.29
C PRO A 121 -11.37 -11.61 22.42
N ASP A 122 -11.52 -11.51 21.10
CA ASP A 122 -10.83 -12.29 20.07
C ASP A 122 -10.83 -11.49 18.74
N LEU A 123 -10.14 -12.02 17.74
CA LEU A 123 -9.98 -11.37 16.43
C LEU A 123 -11.00 -11.83 15.39
N ASP A 124 -11.98 -12.66 15.77
CA ASP A 124 -12.87 -13.30 14.79
C ASP A 124 -13.67 -12.26 13.99
N GLY A 125 -13.56 -12.37 12.66
CA GLY A 125 -14.25 -11.48 11.74
C GLY A 125 -13.73 -10.05 11.67
N THR A 126 -12.60 -9.74 12.31
CA THR A 126 -11.91 -8.44 12.18
C THR A 126 -11.10 -8.33 10.89
N GLY A 127 -10.68 -9.48 10.34
CA GLY A 127 -9.72 -9.56 9.24
C GLY A 127 -8.25 -9.47 9.69
N TYR A 128 -7.99 -9.41 11.00
CA TYR A 128 -6.66 -9.57 11.59
C TYR A 128 -6.52 -10.98 12.14
N ASP A 129 -5.36 -11.59 11.91
CA ASP A 129 -4.93 -12.80 12.60
C ASP A 129 -3.88 -12.48 13.66
N ASP A 130 -3.48 -13.48 14.44
CA ASP A 130 -2.49 -13.33 15.51
C ASP A 130 -1.13 -12.83 14.98
N ASP A 131 -0.76 -13.23 13.76
CA ASP A 131 0.49 -12.80 13.12
C ASP A 131 0.45 -11.31 12.76
N ALA A 132 -0.67 -10.84 12.20
CA ALA A 132 -0.90 -9.43 11.90
C ALA A 132 -0.99 -8.57 13.18
N LEU A 133 -1.61 -9.09 14.24
CA LEU A 133 -1.65 -8.42 15.53
C LEU A 133 -0.24 -8.29 16.14
N ALA A 134 0.54 -9.37 16.14
CA ALA A 134 1.91 -9.35 16.62
C ALA A 134 2.79 -8.37 15.83
N GLU A 135 2.55 -8.24 14.52
CA GLU A 135 3.22 -7.24 13.69
C GLU A 135 2.83 -5.81 14.05
N LEU A 136 1.55 -5.55 14.32
CA LEU A 136 1.07 -4.24 14.78
C LEU A 136 1.71 -3.85 16.12
N MET A 137 1.82 -4.82 17.06
CA MET A 137 2.49 -4.63 18.34
C MET A 137 3.97 -4.27 18.17
N ARG A 138 4.71 -5.03 17.35
CA ARG A 138 6.12 -4.73 17.06
C ARG A 138 6.30 -3.34 16.46
N ASN A 139 5.40 -2.91 15.59
CA ASN A 139 5.45 -1.58 14.98
C ASN A 139 5.13 -0.45 15.97
N ALA A 140 4.27 -0.71 16.97
CA ALA A 140 3.95 0.25 18.03
C ALA A 140 5.08 0.37 19.07
N ASP A 141 5.72 -0.77 19.40
CA ASP A 141 6.85 -0.84 20.33
C ASP A 141 8.19 -0.43 19.70
N ALA A 142 8.24 -0.28 18.37
CA ALA A 142 9.38 0.25 17.65
C ALA A 142 9.59 1.73 18.04
N ASP A 143 10.28 1.97 19.14
CA ASP A 143 10.92 3.24 19.43
C ASP A 143 11.75 3.60 18.17
N PRO A 144 11.52 4.75 17.50
CA PRO A 144 12.38 5.16 16.40
C PRO A 144 13.86 5.29 16.82
N LEU A 145 14.15 5.21 18.13
CA LEU A 145 15.47 5.15 18.72
C LEU A 145 15.97 3.76 19.15
N ASN A 146 15.20 2.68 19.06
CA ASN A 146 15.63 1.34 19.50
C ASN A 146 15.35 0.29 18.40
N LEU A 147 16.31 0.13 17.49
CA LEU A 147 16.36 -0.93 16.47
C LEU A 147 17.39 -2.00 16.85
N ASP A 148 17.41 -2.38 18.13
CA ASP A 148 18.13 -3.55 18.61
C ASP A 148 17.09 -4.63 18.93
N ASP A 149 17.35 -5.85 18.42
CA ASP A 149 16.57 -7.10 18.42
C ASP A 149 15.85 -7.36 17.06
N ASP A 150 16.21 -8.34 16.23
CA ASP A 150 16.98 -9.56 16.45
C ASP A 150 17.83 -9.96 15.23
N GLU A 151 19.02 -10.48 15.52
CA GLU A 151 19.77 -11.37 14.64
C GLU A 151 19.01 -12.72 14.56
N ASP A 152 18.20 -12.93 13.52
CA ASP A 152 17.97 -14.26 12.97
C ASP A 152 17.53 -14.18 11.49
N ASP A 153 18.10 -15.10 10.72
CA ASP A 153 18.07 -15.21 9.25
C ASP A 153 16.70 -15.68 8.72
N ASP A 154 15.68 -14.85 8.88
CA ASP A 154 14.41 -14.88 8.13
C ASP A 154 13.95 -13.43 7.93
N ARG A 155 14.59 -12.75 6.97
CA ARG A 155 14.46 -11.29 6.76
C ARG A 155 13.01 -10.88 6.49
N ALA A 156 12.34 -10.37 7.52
CA ALA A 156 11.09 -9.62 7.39
C ALA A 156 11.32 -8.43 6.44
N PRO A 157 10.38 -8.17 5.51
CA PRO A 157 10.49 -7.04 4.60
C PRO A 157 10.55 -5.73 5.40
N SER A 158 11.61 -4.97 5.16
CA SER A 158 11.81 -3.61 5.63
C SER A 158 10.62 -2.72 5.29
N THR A 159 10.47 -1.60 6.01
CA THR A 159 9.39 -0.61 5.79
C THR A 159 9.23 -0.18 4.33
N GLY A 160 10.31 -0.15 3.55
CA GLY A 160 10.25 0.12 2.11
C GLY A 160 9.79 -1.06 1.24
N GLU A 161 10.07 -2.31 1.64
CA GLU A 161 9.53 -3.52 0.99
C GLU A 161 8.03 -3.67 1.31
N ARG A 162 7.59 -3.25 2.51
CA ARG A 162 6.16 -3.17 2.87
C ARG A 162 5.40 -2.11 2.07
N LEU A 163 6.04 -0.97 1.79
CA LEU A 163 5.48 0.05 0.88
C LEU A 163 5.40 -0.44 -0.57
N ALA A 164 6.29 -1.34 -1.00
CA ALA A 164 6.23 -1.95 -2.34
C ALA A 164 5.07 -2.95 -2.47
N LEU A 165 4.73 -3.68 -1.40
CA LEU A 165 3.53 -4.54 -1.37
C LEU A 165 2.22 -3.72 -1.36
N ALA A 166 2.24 -2.47 -0.89
CA ALA A 166 1.07 -1.62 -0.71
C ALA A 166 0.73 -0.72 -1.92
N ASP A 167 0.85 -1.24 -3.15
CA ASP A 167 0.36 -0.60 -4.40
C ASP A 167 1.28 0.44 -5.07
N VAL A 168 2.55 0.06 -5.30
CA VAL A 168 3.29 0.49 -6.49
C VAL A 168 4.02 -0.75 -7.01
N THR A 169 3.66 -1.26 -8.19
CA THR A 169 4.39 -2.35 -8.85
C THR A 169 5.80 -1.88 -9.22
N PHE A 170 6.71 -1.93 -8.26
CA PHE A 170 8.12 -2.01 -8.52
C PHE A 170 8.42 -3.49 -8.69
N ASP A 171 8.69 -3.92 -9.92
CA ASP A 171 9.37 -5.20 -10.16
C ASP A 171 10.66 -5.24 -9.33
N ASP A 172 11.21 -6.41 -8.99
CA ASP A 172 12.50 -6.47 -8.27
C ASP A 172 13.57 -5.61 -8.96
N PRO A 173 14.42 -4.87 -8.21
CA PRO A 173 15.48 -4.08 -8.81
C PRO A 173 16.43 -5.00 -9.57
N ALA A 174 16.74 -4.63 -10.81
CA ALA A 174 17.71 -5.35 -11.63
C ALA A 174 19.13 -5.23 -11.05
N THR A 175 19.38 -4.14 -10.31
CA THR A 175 20.64 -3.93 -9.62
C THR A 175 20.57 -4.46 -8.19
N GLU A 176 21.23 -5.59 -7.96
CA GLU A 176 21.47 -6.10 -6.61
C GLU A 176 22.55 -5.27 -5.92
N VAL A 177 22.30 -4.95 -4.65
CA VAL A 177 23.17 -4.11 -3.84
C VAL A 177 23.35 -4.67 -2.43
N HIS A 178 24.47 -4.35 -1.81
CA HIS A 178 24.83 -4.83 -0.48
C HIS A 178 25.18 -3.68 0.46
N ARG A 179 24.89 -3.86 1.74
CA ARG A 179 25.29 -2.92 2.80
C ARG A 179 26.81 -2.69 2.78
N GLY A 180 27.22 -1.46 3.03
CA GLY A 180 28.62 -1.02 2.97
C GLY A 180 29.08 -0.56 1.59
N GLN A 181 28.30 -0.82 0.53
CA GLN A 181 28.66 -0.36 -0.80
C GLN A 181 28.50 1.16 -0.96
N VAL A 182 29.41 1.73 -1.74
CA VAL A 182 29.34 3.11 -2.21
C VAL A 182 29.24 3.10 -3.73
N TRP A 183 28.25 3.82 -4.25
CA TRP A 183 27.95 3.89 -5.67
C TRP A 183 28.09 5.33 -6.17
N ARG A 184 28.73 5.47 -7.33
CA ARG A 184 28.69 6.71 -8.10
C ARG A 184 27.43 6.67 -8.97
N VAL A 185 26.58 7.69 -8.85
CA VAL A 185 25.30 7.80 -9.57
C VAL A 185 25.27 9.15 -10.29
N GLY A 186 25.82 9.19 -11.50
CA GLY A 186 26.09 10.42 -12.24
C GLY A 186 27.05 11.32 -11.46
N ARG A 187 26.51 12.43 -10.95
CA ARG A 187 27.22 13.37 -10.06
C ARG A 187 26.99 13.12 -8.57
N HIS A 188 26.08 12.22 -8.22
CA HIS A 188 25.70 11.92 -6.86
C HIS A 188 26.53 10.76 -6.31
N THR A 189 26.59 10.67 -4.99
CA THR A 189 27.18 9.53 -4.28
C THR A 189 26.09 8.86 -3.47
N LEU A 190 25.88 7.56 -3.67
CA LEU A 190 24.98 6.74 -2.88
C LEU A 190 25.79 5.84 -1.96
N VAL A 191 25.55 5.95 -0.66
CA VAL A 191 26.12 5.08 0.37
C VAL A 191 25.02 4.18 0.92
N ILE A 192 25.23 2.87 0.85
CA ILE A 192 24.30 1.88 1.38
C ILE A 192 24.65 1.60 2.83
N ALA A 193 24.17 2.47 3.72
CA ALA A 193 24.53 2.46 5.12
C ALA A 193 23.35 2.89 6.02
N ARG A 194 23.40 2.46 7.28
CA ARG A 194 22.58 3.01 8.36
C ARG A 194 22.98 4.45 8.64
N LEU A 195 21.98 5.30 8.81
CA LEU A 195 22.22 6.70 9.13
C LEU A 195 22.86 6.88 10.52
N ARG A 196 22.45 6.10 11.52
CA ARG A 196 22.88 6.30 12.92
C ARG A 196 24.29 5.76 13.18
N ASP A 197 24.49 4.47 12.94
CA ASP A 197 25.66 3.75 13.48
C ASP A 197 26.77 3.54 12.44
N GLU A 198 26.47 3.81 11.17
CA GLU A 198 27.40 3.62 10.05
C GLU A 198 27.83 4.96 9.43
N HIS A 199 27.82 6.03 10.24
CA HIS A 199 28.27 7.36 9.82
C HIS A 199 29.73 7.38 9.36
N HIS A 200 30.57 6.48 9.86
CA HIS A 200 31.95 6.30 9.37
C HIS A 200 32.02 5.96 7.86
N LEU A 201 30.94 5.45 7.26
CA LEU A 201 30.89 5.16 5.82
C LEU A 201 30.55 6.39 4.96
N TRP A 202 29.90 7.41 5.52
CA TRP A 202 29.35 8.53 4.73
C TRP A 202 29.70 9.93 5.25
N ALA A 203 30.08 10.10 6.52
CA ALA A 203 30.31 11.41 7.13
C ALA A 203 31.41 12.20 6.40
N ASP A 204 32.53 11.54 6.05
CA ASP A 204 33.66 12.17 5.35
C ASP A 204 33.34 12.56 3.90
N ARG A 205 32.21 12.06 3.37
CA ARG A 205 31.73 12.36 2.01
C ARG A 205 30.79 13.56 1.99
N LEU A 206 30.34 14.03 3.15
CA LEU A 206 29.49 15.21 3.26
C LEU A 206 30.37 16.46 3.17
N THR A 207 30.20 17.23 2.09
CA THR A 207 30.96 18.46 1.83
C THR A 207 30.03 19.64 1.65
N ASP A 208 30.55 20.88 1.81
CA ASP A 208 29.78 22.11 1.61
C ASP A 208 29.16 22.22 0.20
N GLY A 209 29.69 21.48 -0.78
CA GLY A 209 29.21 21.46 -2.17
C GLY A 209 28.15 20.40 -2.47
N THR A 210 27.73 19.60 -1.48
CA THR A 210 26.78 18.49 -1.65
C THR A 210 25.55 18.67 -0.77
N VAL A 211 24.37 18.37 -1.32
CA VAL A 211 23.13 18.31 -0.52
C VAL A 211 23.01 16.92 0.11
N PHE A 212 22.80 16.88 1.42
CA PHE A 212 22.56 15.65 2.14
C PHE A 212 21.12 15.18 1.96
N ALA A 213 20.93 13.92 1.54
CA ALA A 213 19.62 13.30 1.37
C ALA A 213 19.58 11.94 2.10
N PRO A 214 19.09 11.92 3.35
CA PRO A 214 18.85 10.68 4.07
C PRO A 214 17.57 10.00 3.56
N TYR A 215 17.59 8.67 3.43
CA TYR A 215 16.45 7.85 3.00
C TYR A 215 15.82 8.31 1.67
N PRO A 216 16.62 8.52 0.60
CA PRO A 216 16.12 9.08 -0.64
C PRO A 216 15.14 8.15 -1.34
N GLU A 217 14.08 8.74 -1.91
CA GLU A 217 13.16 8.04 -2.81
C GLU A 217 13.85 7.67 -4.13
N PRO A 218 13.42 6.61 -4.83
CA PRO A 218 14.07 6.13 -6.06
C PRO A 218 14.20 7.16 -7.20
N TYR A 219 13.31 8.15 -7.24
CA TYR A 219 13.28 9.16 -8.30
C TYR A 219 14.08 10.42 -8.00
N LEU A 220 14.64 10.57 -6.79
CA LEU A 220 15.27 11.83 -6.35
C LEU A 220 16.35 12.31 -7.32
N THR A 221 17.22 11.40 -7.79
CA THR A 221 18.32 11.73 -8.71
C THR A 221 17.85 12.11 -10.12
N THR A 222 16.56 11.91 -10.44
CA THR A 222 15.95 12.24 -11.73
C THR A 222 15.21 13.58 -11.72
N THR A 223 15.13 14.24 -10.57
CA THR A 223 14.47 15.55 -10.42
C THR A 223 15.27 16.68 -11.06
N THR A 224 14.60 17.80 -11.35
CA THR A 224 15.25 19.01 -11.86
C THR A 224 16.29 19.55 -10.88
N GLU A 225 16.02 19.50 -9.57
CA GLU A 225 16.94 19.95 -8.52
C GLU A 225 18.25 19.15 -8.51
N ALA A 226 18.16 17.84 -8.72
CA ALA A 226 19.33 16.96 -8.87
C ALA A 226 20.22 17.29 -10.08
N ARG A 227 19.75 18.12 -11.03
CA ARG A 227 20.57 18.61 -12.16
C ARG A 227 21.52 19.74 -11.78
N GLU A 228 21.25 20.46 -10.70
CA GLU A 228 22.00 21.66 -10.33
C GLU A 228 23.08 21.34 -9.30
N THR A 229 22.76 20.51 -8.30
CA THR A 229 23.64 20.26 -7.15
C THR A 229 23.88 18.76 -6.95
N PRO A 230 25.12 18.31 -6.65
CA PRO A 230 25.36 16.91 -6.31
C PRO A 230 24.76 16.57 -4.94
N PHE A 231 24.39 15.30 -4.77
CA PHE A 231 23.79 14.80 -3.55
C PHE A 231 24.69 13.74 -2.91
N LEU A 232 24.75 13.75 -1.58
CA LEU A 232 25.17 12.61 -0.78
C LEU A 232 23.90 11.89 -0.29
N LEU A 233 23.66 10.72 -0.85
CA LEU A 233 22.50 9.87 -0.62
C LEU A 233 22.90 8.77 0.38
N VAL A 234 22.17 8.64 1.48
CA VAL A 234 22.38 7.54 2.44
C VAL A 234 21.10 6.71 2.52
N GLN A 235 21.15 5.48 2.02
CA GLN A 235 19.98 4.61 1.86
C GLN A 235 20.24 3.23 2.46
N PRO A 236 19.70 2.91 3.66
CA PRO A 236 19.85 1.59 4.26
C PRO A 236 18.93 0.52 3.66
N ASN A 237 17.89 0.90 2.91
CA ASN A 237 16.99 -0.03 2.28
C ASN A 237 17.56 -0.52 0.92
N LEU A 238 17.94 -1.80 0.84
CA LEU A 238 18.56 -2.39 -0.36
C LEU A 238 17.65 -2.34 -1.58
N PHE A 239 16.34 -2.59 -1.39
CA PHE A 239 15.34 -2.54 -2.46
C PHE A 239 15.24 -1.13 -3.05
N LEU A 240 15.08 -0.11 -2.21
CA LEU A 240 15.02 1.28 -2.66
C LEU A 240 16.35 1.77 -3.26
N ALA A 241 17.48 1.32 -2.73
CA ALA A 241 18.80 1.62 -3.29
C ALA A 241 18.96 1.04 -4.70
N GLY A 242 18.62 -0.24 -4.90
CA GLY A 242 18.64 -0.88 -6.22
C GLY A 242 17.75 -0.15 -7.22
N HIS A 243 16.53 0.21 -6.81
CA HIS A 243 15.62 0.99 -7.66
C HIS A 243 16.13 2.37 -8.00
N LEU A 244 16.74 3.09 -7.05
CA LEU A 244 17.32 4.39 -7.33
C LEU A 244 18.37 4.29 -8.44
N LEU A 245 19.23 3.25 -8.38
CA LEU A 245 20.25 2.99 -9.42
C LEU A 245 19.60 2.69 -10.78
N ASP A 246 18.59 1.82 -10.81
CA ASP A 246 17.90 1.43 -12.05
C ASP A 246 17.13 2.59 -12.68
N LYS A 247 16.42 3.38 -11.87
CA LYS A 247 15.69 4.57 -12.35
C LYS A 247 16.64 5.63 -12.88
N HIS A 248 17.78 5.84 -12.23
CA HIS A 248 18.79 6.76 -12.74
C HIS A 248 19.37 6.30 -14.08
N ARG A 249 19.74 5.01 -14.21
CA ARG A 249 20.21 4.44 -15.48
C ARG A 249 19.18 4.57 -16.60
N ALA A 250 17.92 4.31 -16.29
CA ALA A 250 16.83 4.43 -17.26
C ALA A 250 16.59 5.88 -17.70
N ALA A 251 16.69 6.84 -16.77
CA ALA A 251 16.49 8.24 -17.07
C ALA A 251 17.69 8.86 -17.81
N PHE A 252 18.91 8.46 -17.46
CA PHE A 252 20.16 9.04 -17.99
C PHE A 252 21.15 7.94 -18.45
N PRO A 253 20.92 7.34 -19.62
CA PRO A 253 21.75 6.24 -20.13
C PRO A 253 23.22 6.61 -20.36
N ASP A 254 23.52 7.90 -20.54
CA ASP A 254 24.87 8.41 -20.79
C ASP A 254 25.63 8.76 -19.48
N GLU A 255 24.97 8.70 -18.32
CA GLU A 255 25.58 8.99 -17.03
C GLU A 255 26.12 7.72 -16.34
N THR A 256 27.26 7.86 -15.67
CA THR A 256 27.94 6.74 -15.00
C THR A 256 27.15 6.28 -13.78
N VAL A 257 26.80 4.98 -13.74
CA VAL A 257 26.25 4.32 -12.54
C VAL A 257 27.08 3.08 -12.25
N GLU A 258 28.03 3.20 -11.33
CA GLU A 258 29.01 2.15 -11.04
C GLU A 258 29.36 2.07 -9.55
N LEU A 259 29.72 0.86 -9.12
CA LEU A 259 30.20 0.61 -7.78
C LEU A 259 31.59 1.22 -7.63
N ASP A 260 31.80 2.04 -6.61
CA ASP A 260 33.10 2.60 -6.29
C ASP A 260 33.95 1.55 -5.56
N ALA A 261 34.72 0.78 -6.34
CA ALA A 261 35.58 -0.28 -5.83
C ALA A 261 36.73 0.22 -4.93
N GLY A 262 36.99 1.53 -4.89
CA GLY A 262 37.99 2.16 -4.01
C GLY A 262 37.45 2.62 -2.66
N ALA A 263 36.14 2.44 -2.43
CA ALA A 263 35.41 2.96 -1.26
C ALA A 263 34.84 1.85 -0.36
N THR A 264 35.44 0.65 -0.39
CA THR A 264 35.23 -0.34 0.67
C THR A 264 36.00 0.09 1.91
N ALA A 265 35.28 0.28 3.02
CA ALA A 265 35.89 0.26 4.34
C ALA A 265 36.19 -1.18 4.73
#